data_AF-A0A836EY29-F1
#
_entry.id   AF-A0A836EY29-F1
#
_cell.length_a   1.000
_cell.length_b   1.000
_cell.length_c   1.000
_cell.angle_alpha   90.00
_cell.angle_beta   90.00
_cell.angle_gamma   90.00
#
_symmetry.space_group_name_H-M   'P 1'
#
loop_
_entity.id
_entity.type
_entity.pdbx_description
1 polymer ?
#
loop_
_entity_poly.entity_id
_entity_poly.type
_entity_poly.pdbx_seq_one_letter_code
_entity_poly.pdbx_strand_id
1 'polypeptide(L)'
;MKRMQNSVRHNPVQEAVDVIHEEEEKKNVNLEILDDVEETAQQPLYQIRPHLHEKFKPLSAKEIIHDVLFEQLATKSYDAHAAAQWTKDIADIIERKIKALHFKRYKYIVNVVLGQQHGAGVKIGTRCIWDAEADTYAYDSFINDTIFCVAIVYAVYFY
;
A
#
# COMPACT_ATOMS: atom_id res chain seq x y z
N MET A 1 -63.88 -48.97 35.31
CA MET A 1 -62.74 -49.54 36.08
C MET A 1 -61.53 -48.65 35.87
N LYS A 2 -60.88 -48.22 36.96
CA LYS A 2 -59.85 -47.15 37.00
C LYS A 2 -58.54 -47.58 36.33
N ARG A 3 -57.98 -46.73 35.45
CA ARG A 3 -56.57 -46.77 35.03
C ARG A 3 -55.84 -45.59 35.67
N MET A 4 -55.03 -45.86 36.69
CA MET A 4 -54.10 -44.88 37.27
C MET A 4 -53.04 -44.55 36.22
N GLN A 5 -52.91 -43.27 35.87
CA GLN A 5 -51.77 -42.76 35.11
C GLN A 5 -50.78 -42.14 36.10
N ASN A 6 -49.57 -42.68 36.15
CA ASN A 6 -48.46 -42.12 36.92
C ASN A 6 -48.01 -40.79 36.30
N SER A 7 -47.88 -39.77 37.14
CA SER A 7 -47.28 -38.49 36.81
C SER A 7 -45.76 -38.63 36.76
N VAL A 8 -45.16 -38.49 35.56
CA VAL A 8 -43.72 -38.26 35.41
C VAL A 8 -43.52 -36.75 35.45
N ARG A 9 -42.87 -36.25 36.50
CA ARG A 9 -42.46 -34.84 36.58
C ARG A 9 -41.36 -34.62 35.55
N HIS A 10 -41.63 -33.78 34.56
CA HIS A 10 -40.61 -33.27 33.62
C HIS A 10 -39.64 -32.41 34.43
N ASN A 11 -38.39 -32.87 34.57
CA ASN A 11 -37.39 -32.24 35.42
C ASN A 11 -36.36 -31.51 34.51
N PRO A 12 -36.41 -30.17 34.39
CA PRO A 12 -35.59 -29.40 33.42
C PRO A 12 -34.07 -29.46 33.69
N VAL A 13 -33.68 -30.01 34.84
CA VAL A 13 -32.29 -30.13 35.26
C VAL A 13 -31.58 -31.29 34.55
N GLN A 14 -32.31 -32.32 34.11
CA GLN A 14 -31.69 -33.48 33.45
C GLN A 14 -31.31 -33.18 31.99
N GLU A 15 -32.18 -32.49 31.24
CA GLU A 15 -31.87 -32.03 29.87
C GLU A 15 -30.71 -31.02 29.84
N ALA A 16 -30.58 -30.17 30.86
CA ALA A 16 -29.45 -29.24 30.94
C ALA A 16 -28.11 -29.94 31.20
N VAL A 17 -28.09 -31.04 31.98
CA VAL A 17 -26.89 -31.82 32.27
C VAL A 17 -26.44 -32.64 31.06
N ASP A 18 -27.38 -33.17 30.28
CA ASP A 18 -27.08 -33.92 29.05
C ASP A 18 -26.54 -33.00 27.94
N VAL A 19 -27.05 -31.76 27.83
CA VAL A 19 -26.52 -30.73 26.90
C VAL A 19 -25.13 -30.26 27.30
N ILE A 20 -24.84 -30.13 28.61
CA ILE A 20 -23.51 -29.74 29.11
C ILE A 20 -22.49 -30.88 28.88
N HIS A 21 -22.90 -32.14 29.07
CA HIS A 21 -22.04 -33.29 28.78
C HIS A 21 -21.74 -33.44 27.28
N GLU A 22 -22.70 -33.20 26.39
CA GLU A 22 -22.47 -33.20 24.93
C GLU A 22 -21.60 -32.02 24.45
N GLU A 23 -21.66 -30.86 25.11
CA GLU A 23 -20.81 -29.70 24.78
C GLU A 23 -19.37 -29.86 25.29
N GLU A 24 -19.14 -30.54 26.42
CA GLU A 24 -17.79 -30.87 26.89
C GLU A 24 -17.14 -31.98 26.07
N GLU A 25 -17.88 -33.02 25.66
CA GLU A 25 -17.34 -34.07 24.78
C GLU A 25 -16.93 -33.49 23.41
N LYS A 26 -17.71 -32.56 22.84
CA LYS A 26 -17.35 -31.88 21.58
C LYS A 26 -16.15 -30.94 21.71
N LYS A 27 -15.84 -30.43 22.90
CA LYS A 27 -14.63 -29.63 23.15
C LYS A 27 -13.39 -30.50 23.31
N ASN A 28 -13.54 -31.72 23.83
CA ASN A 28 -12.42 -32.60 24.15
C ASN A 28 -11.93 -33.44 22.96
N VAL A 29 -12.76 -33.63 21.92
CA VAL A 29 -12.35 -34.37 20.70
C VAL A 29 -11.43 -33.54 19.78
N ASN A 30 -11.40 -32.21 19.93
CA ASN A 30 -10.52 -31.34 19.14
C ASN A 30 -9.11 -31.16 19.73
N LEU A 31 -8.79 -31.84 20.83
CA LEU A 31 -7.52 -31.69 21.54
C LEU A 31 -6.82 -33.04 21.71
N GLU A 32 -6.58 -33.76 20.61
CA GLU A 32 -5.51 -34.78 20.52
C GLU A 32 -5.39 -35.30 19.09
N ILE A 33 -4.74 -34.53 18.20
CA ILE A 33 -4.09 -35.06 16.98
C ILE A 33 -2.73 -34.36 16.79
N LEU A 34 -1.72 -35.06 17.31
CA LEU A 34 -0.35 -35.28 16.81
C LEU A 34 0.67 -34.12 16.79
N ASP A 35 1.61 -34.22 17.74
CA ASP A 35 2.98 -33.68 17.72
C ASP A 35 3.82 -34.33 16.59
N ASP A 36 3.45 -34.09 15.34
CA ASP A 36 4.39 -34.12 14.23
C ASP A 36 4.59 -32.68 13.78
N VAL A 37 5.66 -32.06 14.26
CA VAL A 37 6.14 -30.77 13.76
C VAL A 37 6.66 -31.00 12.34
N GLU A 38 5.75 -31.18 11.38
CA GLU A 38 6.03 -30.78 10.02
C GLU A 38 6.30 -29.28 10.09
N GLU A 39 7.58 -28.94 9.88
CA GLU A 39 8.04 -27.63 9.50
C GLU A 39 7.23 -27.21 8.27
N THR A 40 6.03 -26.68 8.52
CA THR A 40 5.17 -26.10 7.51
C THR A 40 5.88 -24.84 7.11
N ALA A 41 6.83 -25.00 6.18
CA ALA A 41 7.40 -23.93 5.41
C ALA A 41 6.21 -23.11 4.93
N GLN A 42 6.00 -21.97 5.58
CA GLN A 42 4.92 -21.07 5.28
C GLN A 42 5.09 -20.77 3.80
N GLN A 43 4.25 -21.36 2.95
CA GLN A 43 4.38 -21.16 1.53
C GLN A 43 4.36 -19.64 1.33
N PRO A 44 5.32 -19.06 0.60
CA PRO A 44 5.37 -17.62 0.45
C PRO A 44 4.01 -17.20 -0.08
N LEU A 45 3.29 -16.39 0.70
CA LEU A 45 1.96 -15.95 0.34
C LEU A 45 2.13 -15.06 -0.90
N TYR A 46 1.92 -15.62 -2.08
CA TYR A 46 2.07 -14.90 -3.35
C TYR A 46 0.95 -13.86 -3.46
N GLN A 47 1.24 -12.63 -3.01
CA GLN A 47 0.30 -11.52 -3.13
C GLN A 47 0.46 -10.86 -4.50
N ILE A 48 -0.40 -11.26 -5.43
CA ILE A 48 -0.41 -10.78 -6.83
C ILE A 48 -0.91 -9.32 -6.92
N ARG A 49 -1.71 -8.84 -5.96
CA ARG A 49 -2.21 -7.46 -5.96
C ARG A 49 -2.11 -6.81 -4.59
N PRO A 50 -1.78 -5.51 -4.51
CA PRO A 50 -1.80 -4.78 -3.26
C PRO A 50 -3.21 -4.73 -2.67
N HIS A 51 -3.34 -4.82 -1.35
CA HIS A 51 -4.60 -4.49 -0.68
C HIS A 51 -4.92 -3.00 -0.87
N LEU A 52 -6.20 -2.63 -0.81
CA LEU A 52 -6.64 -1.25 -1.07
C LEU A 52 -5.91 -0.20 -0.21
N HIS A 53 -5.65 -0.52 1.06
CA HIS A 53 -4.94 0.38 1.97
C HIS A 53 -3.42 0.42 1.74
N GLU A 54 -2.85 -0.57 1.05
CA GLU A 54 -1.42 -0.65 0.73
C GLU A 54 -1.10 -0.08 -0.66
N LYS A 55 -2.13 0.14 -1.49
CA LYS A 55 -2.00 0.70 -2.82
C LYS A 55 -1.40 2.11 -2.75
N PHE A 56 -0.45 2.38 -3.63
CA PHE A 56 0.18 3.68 -3.75
C PHE A 56 -0.87 4.78 -4.00
N LYS A 57 -0.69 5.94 -3.38
CA LYS A 57 -1.61 7.09 -3.47
C LYS A 57 -0.99 8.21 -4.32
N PRO A 58 -1.37 8.35 -5.60
CA PRO A 58 -0.76 9.34 -6.50
C PRO A 58 -0.93 10.80 -6.04
N LEU A 59 -2.04 11.12 -5.36
CA LEU A 59 -2.29 12.47 -4.86
C LEU A 59 -1.26 12.90 -3.80
N SER A 60 -0.98 12.03 -2.82
CA SER A 60 0.04 12.30 -1.81
C SER A 60 1.43 12.47 -2.43
N ALA A 61 1.74 11.68 -3.47
CA ALA A 61 2.98 11.84 -4.19
C ALA A 61 3.03 13.16 -4.98
N LYS A 62 1.92 13.57 -5.60
CA LYS A 62 1.81 14.86 -6.30
C LYS A 62 2.07 16.03 -5.36
N GLU A 63 1.47 16.03 -4.17
CA GLU A 63 1.69 17.07 -3.15
C GLU A 63 3.17 17.14 -2.73
N ILE A 64 3.80 16.00 -2.47
CA ILE A 64 5.24 15.93 -2.18
C ILE A 64 6.08 16.51 -3.31
N ILE A 65 5.77 16.16 -4.56
CA ILE A 65 6.50 16.69 -5.72
C ILE A 65 6.34 18.22 -5.78
N HIS A 66 5.10 18.71 -5.63
CA HIS A 66 4.79 20.14 -5.63
C HIS A 66 5.63 20.91 -4.61
N ASP A 67 5.59 20.46 -3.36
CA ASP A 67 6.29 21.12 -2.25
C ASP A 67 7.80 21.13 -2.48
N VAL A 68 8.38 20.00 -2.92
CA VAL A 68 9.82 19.93 -3.21
C VAL A 68 10.21 20.88 -4.34
N LEU A 69 9.44 20.91 -5.44
CA LEU A 69 9.75 21.80 -6.56
C LEU A 69 9.67 23.27 -6.12
N PHE A 70 8.63 23.64 -5.37
CA PHE A 70 8.47 25.00 -4.86
C PHE A 70 9.60 25.38 -3.89
N GLU A 71 9.86 24.55 -2.87
CA GLU A 71 10.94 24.75 -1.89
C GLU A 71 12.31 24.92 -2.57
N GLN A 72 12.58 24.13 -3.61
CA GLN A 72 13.89 24.12 -4.24
C GLN A 72 14.09 25.19 -5.30
N LEU A 73 13.04 25.66 -5.97
CA LEU A 73 13.17 26.48 -7.19
C LEU A 73 12.48 27.85 -7.10
N ALA A 74 11.60 28.12 -6.13
CA ALA A 74 10.83 29.36 -6.05
C ALA A 74 11.68 30.63 -6.08
N THR A 75 12.85 30.63 -5.45
CA THR A 75 13.74 31.79 -5.32
C THR A 75 14.98 31.72 -6.22
N LYS A 76 15.10 30.68 -7.05
CA LYS A 76 16.28 30.46 -7.90
C LYS A 76 16.09 31.01 -9.30
N SER A 77 17.17 31.54 -9.86
CA SER A 77 17.28 31.86 -11.28
C SER A 77 18.09 30.78 -12.00
N TYR A 78 17.79 30.53 -13.27
CA TYR A 78 18.44 29.48 -14.03
C TYR A 78 19.95 29.72 -14.18
N ASP A 79 20.73 28.73 -13.75
CA ASP A 79 22.17 28.62 -14.02
C ASP A 79 22.46 27.21 -14.53
N ALA A 80 23.19 27.09 -15.65
CA ALA A 80 23.39 25.81 -16.32
C ALA A 80 24.23 24.82 -15.49
N HIS A 81 25.20 25.30 -14.71
CA HIS A 81 26.05 24.45 -13.89
C HIS A 81 25.31 23.97 -12.64
N ALA A 82 24.56 24.87 -11.99
CA ALA A 82 23.80 24.56 -10.80
C ALA A 82 22.54 23.74 -11.11
N ALA A 83 21.92 23.93 -12.27
CA ALA A 83 20.75 23.18 -12.75
C ALA A 83 20.99 21.66 -12.71
N ALA A 84 22.17 21.20 -13.14
CA ALA A 84 22.51 19.78 -13.12
C ALA A 84 22.54 19.20 -11.70
N GLN A 85 23.01 19.98 -10.73
CA GLN A 85 23.03 19.57 -9.33
C GLN A 85 21.62 19.61 -8.73
N TRP A 86 20.87 20.71 -8.92
CA TRP A 86 19.50 20.84 -8.41
C TRP A 86 18.59 19.73 -8.93
N THR A 87 18.75 19.33 -10.20
CA THR A 87 17.97 18.23 -10.78
C THR A 87 18.17 16.91 -10.02
N LYS A 88 19.42 16.60 -9.66
CA LYS A 88 19.76 15.41 -8.86
C LYS A 88 19.22 15.53 -7.43
N ASP A 89 19.45 16.68 -6.79
CA ASP A 89 18.98 16.92 -5.43
C ASP A 89 17.46 16.81 -5.32
N ILE A 90 16.72 17.37 -6.29
CA ILE A 90 15.26 17.27 -6.36
C ILE A 90 14.84 15.81 -6.50
N ALA A 91 15.48 15.04 -7.39
CA ALA A 91 15.17 13.62 -7.57
C ALA A 91 15.38 12.83 -6.26
N ASP A 92 16.51 13.04 -5.60
CA ASP A 92 16.87 12.36 -4.35
C ASP A 92 15.92 12.75 -3.19
N ILE A 93 15.53 14.03 -3.11
CA ILE A 93 14.59 14.51 -2.08
C ILE A 93 13.21 13.90 -2.31
N ILE A 94 12.71 13.90 -3.55
CA ILE A 94 11.42 13.29 -3.90
C ILE A 94 11.45 11.80 -3.57
N GLU A 95 12.48 11.08 -4.02
CA GLU A 95 12.62 9.63 -3.75
C GLU A 95 12.56 9.33 -2.25
N ARG A 96 13.31 10.11 -1.44
CA ARG A 96 13.34 9.94 0.01
C ARG A 96 12.00 10.23 0.66
N LYS A 97 11.33 11.34 0.29
CA LYS A 97 10.00 11.69 0.82
C LYS A 97 8.94 10.65 0.43
N ILE A 98 9.00 10.10 -0.79
CA ILE A 98 8.09 9.04 -1.25
C ILE A 98 8.34 7.73 -0.49
N LYS A 99 9.60 7.32 -0.31
CA LYS A 99 9.96 6.14 0.48
C LYS A 99 9.47 6.23 1.92
N ALA A 100 9.47 7.44 2.50
CA ALA A 100 8.96 7.71 3.84
C ALA A 100 7.42 7.54 3.99
N LEU A 101 6.68 7.32 2.91
CA LEU A 101 5.26 6.95 2.96
C LEU A 101 5.04 5.45 3.26
N HIS A 102 6.10 4.64 3.22
CA HIS A 102 6.11 3.22 3.61
C HIS A 102 5.07 2.34 2.90
N PHE A 103 4.74 2.62 1.63
CA PHE A 103 3.93 1.68 0.84
C PHE A 103 4.69 0.38 0.64
N LYS A 104 4.04 -0.75 0.95
CA LYS A 104 4.66 -2.07 0.88
C LYS A 104 4.83 -2.50 -0.57
N ARG A 105 5.96 -3.15 -0.85
CA ARG A 105 6.24 -3.81 -2.14
C ARG A 105 6.18 -2.88 -3.35
N TYR A 106 6.51 -1.60 -3.21
CA TYR A 106 6.66 -0.69 -4.35
C TYR A 106 8.13 -0.36 -4.60
N LYS A 107 8.51 -0.38 -5.88
CA LYS A 107 9.74 0.21 -6.40
C LYS A 107 9.40 1.56 -7.03
N TYR A 108 10.29 2.53 -6.86
CA TYR A 108 10.08 3.89 -7.33
C TYR A 108 11.12 4.27 -8.37
N ILE A 109 10.65 4.97 -9.40
CA ILE A 109 11.50 5.64 -10.39
C ILE A 109 11.13 7.11 -10.36
N VAL A 110 12.10 7.99 -10.12
CA VAL A 110 11.91 9.44 -10.14
C VAL A 110 12.61 9.99 -11.38
N ASN A 111 11.86 10.69 -12.23
CA ASN A 111 12.37 11.38 -13.41
C ASN A 111 12.15 12.88 -13.23
N VAL A 112 13.21 13.67 -13.35
CA VAL A 112 13.17 15.13 -13.21
C VAL A 112 13.76 15.75 -14.48
N VAL A 113 13.00 16.65 -15.10
CA VAL A 113 13.39 17.43 -16.27
C VAL A 113 13.38 18.89 -15.86
N LEU A 114 14.55 19.52 -15.82
CA LEU A 114 14.73 20.93 -15.51
C LEU A 114 15.37 21.63 -16.70
N GLY A 115 14.86 22.81 -17.07
CA GLY A 115 15.41 23.60 -18.16
C GLY A 115 15.14 25.09 -18.03
N GLN A 116 15.78 25.86 -18.91
CA GLN A 116 15.62 27.30 -18.97
C GLN A 116 14.28 27.67 -19.60
N GLN A 117 13.55 28.58 -18.97
CA GLN A 117 12.37 29.22 -19.55
C GLN A 117 12.82 30.46 -20.33
N HIS A 118 12.82 30.35 -21.66
CA HIS A 118 13.20 31.43 -22.57
C HIS A 118 12.28 31.50 -23.80
N GLY A 119 10.96 31.35 -23.58
CA GLY A 119 9.94 31.46 -24.63
C GLY A 119 9.81 30.24 -25.56
N ALA A 120 10.62 29.20 -25.38
CA ALA A 120 10.46 27.92 -26.08
C ALA A 120 9.31 27.08 -25.49
N GLY A 121 8.59 26.36 -26.35
CA GLY A 121 7.56 25.41 -25.94
C GLY A 121 8.13 24.01 -25.72
N VAL A 122 7.74 23.36 -24.62
CA VAL A 122 8.12 21.97 -24.31
C VAL A 122 6.87 21.12 -24.12
N LYS A 123 6.87 19.91 -24.68
CA LYS A 123 5.84 18.89 -24.44
C LYS A 123 6.49 17.65 -23.86
N ILE A 124 5.98 17.20 -22.72
CA ILE A 124 6.44 15.97 -22.04
C ILE A 124 5.31 14.97 -22.05
N GLY A 125 5.63 13.71 -22.35
CA GLY A 125 4.69 12.60 -22.31
C GLY A 125 5.39 11.32 -21.89
N THR A 126 4.62 10.38 -21.34
CA THR A 126 5.09 9.06 -20.94
C THR A 126 4.19 7.98 -21.51
N ARG A 127 4.77 6.81 -21.80
CA ARG A 127 4.08 5.60 -22.24
C ARG A 127 4.62 4.45 -21.41
N CYS A 128 3.73 3.70 -20.78
CA CYS A 128 4.09 2.61 -19.87
C CYS A 128 3.35 1.33 -20.27
N ILE A 129 4.02 0.19 -20.12
CA ILE A 129 3.42 -1.15 -20.19
C ILE A 129 3.61 -1.75 -18.81
N TRP A 130 2.52 -1.87 -18.05
CA TRP A 130 2.51 -2.20 -16.63
C TRP A 130 1.10 -2.64 -16.17
N ASP A 131 0.93 -3.11 -14.94
CA ASP A 131 -0.37 -3.52 -14.41
C ASP A 131 -1.21 -2.28 -14.04
N ALA A 132 -2.33 -2.08 -14.74
CA ALA A 132 -3.22 -0.94 -14.55
C ALA A 132 -3.87 -0.89 -13.16
N GLU A 133 -3.89 -1.99 -12.42
CA GLU A 133 -4.46 -2.05 -11.08
C GLU A 133 -3.43 -1.81 -9.97
N ALA A 134 -2.18 -2.24 -10.16
CA ALA A 134 -1.15 -2.19 -9.12
C ALA A 134 -0.19 -1.00 -9.31
N ASP A 135 0.18 -0.72 -10.56
CA ASP A 135 1.20 0.27 -10.93
C ASP A 135 0.56 1.62 -11.23
N THR A 136 1.29 2.69 -10.94
CA THR A 136 0.78 4.05 -11.16
C THR A 136 1.90 5.09 -11.21
N TYR A 137 1.55 6.33 -11.55
CA TYR A 137 2.47 7.46 -11.51
C TYR A 137 1.79 8.70 -10.95
N ALA A 138 2.60 9.62 -10.46
CA ALA A 138 2.23 10.99 -10.14
C ALA A 138 3.23 11.93 -10.80
N TYR A 139 2.78 13.12 -11.18
CA TYR A 139 3.67 14.16 -11.69
C TYR A 139 3.19 15.52 -11.23
N ASP A 140 4.13 16.46 -11.20
CA ASP A 140 3.82 17.88 -11.10
C ASP A 140 4.86 18.73 -11.85
N SER A 141 4.51 19.98 -12.10
CA SER A 141 5.38 20.93 -12.78
C SER A 141 5.47 22.27 -12.07
N PHE A 142 6.66 22.85 -12.10
CA PHE A 142 6.97 24.17 -11.55
C PHE A 142 7.50 25.07 -12.67
N ILE A 143 7.07 26.32 -12.65
CA ILE A 143 7.50 27.35 -13.61
C ILE A 143 7.73 28.65 -12.84
N ASN A 144 8.88 29.29 -13.08
CA ASN A 144 9.14 30.68 -12.70
C ASN A 144 9.64 31.48 -13.91
N ASP A 145 10.11 32.70 -13.70
CA ASP A 145 10.54 33.59 -14.79
C ASP A 145 11.65 33.01 -15.69
N THR A 146 12.54 32.16 -15.15
CA THR A 146 13.73 31.67 -15.86
C THR A 146 13.87 30.15 -15.89
N ILE A 147 13.07 29.40 -15.14
CA ILE A 147 13.16 27.95 -14.96
C ILE A 147 11.80 27.32 -15.23
N PHE A 148 11.80 26.19 -15.95
CA PHE A 148 10.73 25.20 -15.87
C PHE A 148 11.29 23.89 -15.31
N CYS A 149 10.49 23.18 -14.54
CA CYS A 149 10.83 21.87 -14.02
C CYS A 149 9.60 20.96 -14.02
N VAL A 150 9.76 19.73 -14.46
CA VAL A 150 8.72 18.70 -14.41
C VAL A 150 9.31 17.47 -13.74
N ALA A 151 8.63 16.98 -12.70
CA ALA A 151 9.04 15.78 -11.99
C ALA A 151 7.92 14.73 -12.02
N ILE A 152 8.31 13.48 -12.26
CA ILE A 152 7.41 12.35 -12.40
C ILE A 152 7.93 11.22 -11.51
N VAL A 153 7.04 10.65 -10.70
CA VAL A 153 7.30 9.46 -9.89
C VAL A 153 6.48 8.32 -10.45
N TYR A 154 7.13 7.23 -10.82
CA TYR A 154 6.51 5.96 -11.17
C TYR A 154 6.61 5.03 -9.95
N ALA A 155 5.48 4.46 -9.54
CA ALA A 155 5.38 3.46 -8.49
C ALA A 155 4.98 2.12 -9.13
N VAL A 156 5.92 1.18 -9.12
CA VAL A 156 5.74 -0.16 -9.72
C VAL A 156 5.72 -1.20 -8.61
N TYR A 157 4.66 -2.00 -8.58
CA TYR A 157 4.46 -3.06 -7.61
C TYR A 157 5.42 -4.22 -7.87
N PHE A 158 6.00 -4.73 -6.80
CA PHE A 158 6.94 -5.83 -6.80
C PHE A 158 6.20 -7.12 -6.47
N TYR A 159 5.92 -7.93 -7.49
CA TYR A 159 5.19 -9.21 -7.44
C TYR A 159 5.95 -10.34 -6.76
#